data_AF-A0A3B9LGD6-F1
#
_entry.id   AF-A0A3B9LGD6-F1
#
_cell.length_a   1.000
_cell.length_b   1.000
_cell.length_c   1.000
_cell.angle_alpha   90.00
_cell.angle_beta   90.00
_cell.angle_gamma   90.00
#
_symmetry.space_group_name_H-M   'P 1'
#
loop_
_entity.id
_entity.type
_entity.pdbx_description
1 polymer ?
#
loop_
_entity_poly.entity_id
_entity_poly.type
_entity_poly.pdbx_seq_one_letter_code
_entity_poly.pdbx_strand_id
1 'polypeptide(L)' 'SVEHAREALAKAPGLELVDEPQKNRYPMPLSVAGRDNCEVGRVRLDCAFENGLSFWVSGDQLLKGAALNAVQIAELL' A
#
# COMPACT_ATOMS: atom_id res chain seq x y z
N SER A 1 1.41 5.45 -16.69
CA SER A 1 0.22 6.28 -16.44
C SER A 1 -0.28 5.99 -15.03
N VAL A 2 -1.18 6.83 -14.48
CA VAL A 2 -1.81 6.58 -13.18
C VAL A 2 -2.57 5.24 -13.19
N GLU A 3 -3.29 4.93 -14.28
CA GLU A 3 -4.01 3.66 -14.40
C GLU A 3 -3.08 2.44 -14.37
N HIS A 4 -1.98 2.44 -15.13
CA HIS A 4 -1.00 1.34 -15.05
C HIS A 4 -0.39 1.21 -13.65
N ALA A 5 -0.20 2.31 -12.93
CA ALA A 5 0.28 2.25 -11.55
C ALA A 5 -0.77 1.61 -10.63
N ARG A 6 -2.05 1.96 -10.75
CA ARG A 6 -3.15 1.33 -9.98
C ARG A 6 -3.24 -0.16 -10.26
N GLU A 7 -3.13 -0.57 -11.52
CA GLU A 7 -3.11 -1.98 -11.91
C GLU A 7 -1.93 -2.75 -11.32
N ALA A 8 -0.73 -2.17 -11.33
CA ALA A 8 0.45 -2.78 -10.75
C ALA A 8 0.34 -2.92 -9.23
N LEU A 9 -0.13 -1.86 -8.55
CA LEU A 9 -0.35 -1.85 -7.10
C LEU A 9 -1.42 -2.86 -6.67
N ALA A 10 -2.51 -2.98 -7.42
CA ALA A 10 -3.59 -3.93 -7.13
C ALA A 10 -3.17 -5.40 -7.29
N LYS A 11 -2.11 -5.68 -8.07
CA LYS A 11 -1.57 -7.03 -8.27
C LYS A 11 -0.40 -7.36 -7.34
N ALA A 12 0.11 -6.38 -6.59
CA ALA A 12 1.26 -6.58 -5.73
C ALA A 12 0.87 -7.45 -4.52
N PRO A 13 1.60 -8.55 -4.25
CA PRO A 13 1.30 -9.42 -3.11
C PRO A 13 1.53 -8.66 -1.79
N GLY A 14 0.62 -8.85 -0.83
CA GLY A 14 0.68 -8.16 0.47
C GLY A 14 0.24 -6.69 0.45
N LEU A 15 -0.35 -6.23 -0.66
CA LEU A 15 -0.82 -4.86 -0.85
C LEU A 15 -2.26 -4.84 -1.32
N GLU A 16 -3.09 -4.01 -0.68
CA GLU A 16 -4.49 -3.81 -1.05
C GLU A 16 -4.69 -2.39 -1.59
N LEU A 17 -5.22 -2.26 -2.81
CA LEU A 17 -5.57 -0.97 -3.39
C LEU A 17 -6.90 -0.48 -2.80
N VAL A 18 -6.83 0.59 -2.01
CA VAL A 18 -7.96 1.28 -1.38
C VAL A 18 -7.96 2.73 -1.86
N ASP A 19 -8.67 3.02 -2.95
CA ASP A 19 -8.53 4.29 -3.67
C ASP A 19 -9.87 4.81 -4.21
N GLU A 20 -10.79 5.13 -3.29
CA GLU A 20 -12.06 5.81 -3.57
C GLU A 20 -12.22 7.05 -2.66
N PRO A 21 -11.38 8.10 -2.82
CA PRO A 21 -11.37 9.25 -1.91
C PRO A 21 -12.70 10.01 -1.86
N GLN A 22 -13.47 9.97 -2.95
CA GLN A 22 -14.80 10.60 -3.04
C GLN A 22 -15.82 9.92 -2.11
N LYS A 23 -15.55 8.69 -1.69
CA LYS A 23 -16.36 7.93 -0.73
C LYS A 23 -15.71 7.83 0.65
N ASN A 24 -14.70 8.66 0.93
CA ASN A 24 -13.89 8.62 2.16
C ASN A 24 -13.23 7.25 2.41
N ARG A 25 -12.91 6.52 1.34
CA ARG A 25 -12.26 5.21 1.42
C ARG A 25 -10.86 5.30 0.81
N TYR A 26 -9.86 5.38 1.68
CA TYR A 26 -8.44 5.47 1.37
C TYR A 26 -7.63 4.88 2.54
N PRO A 27 -6.32 4.60 2.39
CA PRO A 27 -5.58 3.87 3.43
C PRO A 27 -5.52 4.66 4.73
N MET A 28 -5.84 4.00 5.84
CA MET A 28 -5.85 4.58 7.18
C MET A 28 -5.11 3.68 8.16
N PRO A 29 -4.36 4.23 9.13
CA PRO A 29 -3.72 3.40 10.15
C PRO A 29 -4.71 2.50 10.91
N LEU A 30 -5.92 3.00 11.13
CA LEU A 30 -6.99 2.25 11.80
C LEU A 30 -7.49 1.03 10.99
N SER A 31 -7.47 1.09 9.65
CA SER A 31 -7.93 -0.03 8.81
C SER A 31 -6.90 -1.14 8.67
N VAL A 32 -5.62 -0.87 8.95
CA VAL A 32 -4.50 -1.82 8.75
C VAL A 32 -3.88 -2.35 10.04
N ALA A 33 -4.20 -1.75 11.20
CA ALA A 33 -3.71 -2.23 12.49
C ALA A 33 -4.11 -3.70 12.71
N GLY A 34 -3.14 -4.53 13.10
CA GLY A 34 -3.31 -5.96 13.32
C GLY A 34 -3.52 -6.80 12.04
N ARG A 35 -3.31 -6.24 10.84
CA ARG A 35 -3.40 -6.96 9.56
C ARG A 35 -2.02 -7.13 8.94
N ASP A 36 -1.85 -8.24 8.23
CA ASP A 36 -0.60 -8.57 7.54
C ASP A 36 -0.39 -7.69 6.29
N ASN A 37 -1.46 -7.38 5.56
CA ASN A 37 -1.41 -6.58 4.34
C ASN A 37 -1.33 -5.08 4.63
N CYS A 38 -0.58 -4.37 3.79
CA CYS A 38 -0.63 -2.91 3.73
C CYS A 38 -1.75 -2.45 2.78
N GLU A 39 -2.23 -1.21 2.97
CA GLU A 39 -3.15 -0.55 2.04
C GLU A 39 -2.43 0.58 1.31
N VAL A 40 -2.74 0.76 0.02
CA VAL A 40 -2.23 1.85 -0.84
C VAL A 40 -3.38 2.57 -1.53
N GLY A 41 -3.24 3.88 -1.74
CA GLY A 41 -4.24 4.68 -2.44
C GLY A 41 -3.78 6.11 -2.66
N ARG A 42 -4.72 7.00 -3.00
CA ARG A 42 -4.45 8.41 -3.32
C ARG A 42 -3.45 8.58 -4.48
N VAL A 43 -3.50 7.63 -5.41
CA VAL A 43 -2.55 7.50 -6.53
C VAL A 43 -2.80 8.62 -7.54
N ARG A 44 -1.77 9.41 -7.83
CA ARG A 44 -1.86 10.57 -8.75
C ARG A 44 -0.50 10.89 -9.33
N LEU A 45 -0.50 11.67 -10.41
CA LEU A 45 0.73 12.30 -10.89
C LEU A 45 1.29 13.23 -9.81
N ASP A 46 2.59 13.20 -9.67
CA ASP A 46 3.30 14.08 -8.76
C ASP A 46 3.29 15.53 -9.27
N CYS A 47 3.31 16.49 -8.34
CA CYS A 47 3.29 17.91 -8.69
C CYS A 47 4.68 18.55 -8.76
N ALA A 48 5.74 17.84 -8.37
CA ALA A 48 7.11 18.32 -8.36
C ALA A 48 7.96 17.72 -9.49
N PHE A 49 7.61 16.53 -9.99
CA PHE A 49 8.41 15.82 -11.01
C PHE A 49 7.60 15.46 -12.25
N GLU A 50 8.20 15.68 -13.44
CA GLU A 50 7.59 15.40 -14.75
C GLU A 50 7.08 13.96 -14.91
N ASN A 51 7.83 12.99 -14.37
CA ASN A 51 7.48 11.56 -14.39
C ASN A 51 7.21 11.02 -12.97
N GLY A 52 6.84 11.88 -12.03
CA GLY A 52 6.60 11.47 -10.64
C GLY A 52 5.20 10.87 -10.43
N LEU A 53 5.12 10.02 -9.41
CA LEU A 53 3.87 9.44 -8.91
C LEU A 53 3.79 9.68 -7.39
N SER A 54 2.72 10.32 -6.92
CA SER A 54 2.44 10.40 -5.49
C SER A 54 1.37 9.40 -5.10
N PHE A 55 1.54 8.74 -3.97
CA PHE A 55 0.55 7.83 -3.38
C PHE A 55 0.71 7.81 -1.86
N TRP A 56 -0.23 7.17 -1.18
CA TRP A 56 -0.27 7.05 0.28
C TRP A 56 -0.33 5.58 0.66
N VAL A 57 0.45 5.17 1.67
CA VAL A 57 0.51 3.79 2.16
C VAL A 57 0.30 3.78 3.66
N SER A 58 -0.45 2.79 4.15
CA SER A 58 -0.56 2.50 5.58
C SER A 58 -0.35 1.01 5.81
N GLY A 59 0.33 0.65 6.90
CA GLY A 59 0.54 -0.74 7.31
C GLY A 59 0.80 -0.82 8.82
N ASP A 60 0.65 -2.03 9.37
CA ASP A 60 0.98 -2.30 10.76
C ASP A 60 2.50 -2.39 10.97
N GLN A 61 3.01 -1.62 11.94
CA GLN A 61 4.44 -1.54 12.21
C GLN A 61 4.98 -2.79 12.91
N LEU A 62 4.21 -3.41 13.81
CA LEU A 62 4.63 -4.61 14.54
C LEU A 62 4.60 -5.86 13.64
N LEU A 63 3.67 -5.92 12.69
CA LEU A 63 3.55 -7.03 11.73
C LEU A 63 4.43 -6.79 10.51
N LYS A 64 3.90 -6.18 9.44
CA LYS A 64 4.65 -6.01 8.19
C LYS A 64 5.90 -5.15 8.37
N GLY A 65 5.94 -4.26 9.36
CA GLY A 65 7.13 -3.49 9.71
C GLY A 65 8.20 -4.26 10.51
N ALA A 66 7.88 -5.42 11.10
CA ALA A 66 8.84 -6.20 11.90
C ALA A 66 8.61 -7.71 11.81
N ALA A 67 7.65 -8.27 12.57
CA ALA A 67 7.55 -9.71 12.81
C ALA A 67 7.24 -10.53 11.55
N LEU A 68 6.33 -10.05 10.69
CA LEU A 68 5.89 -10.81 9.51
C LEU A 68 7.01 -10.99 8.50
N ASN A 69 7.89 -10.00 8.32
CA ASN A 69 9.03 -10.14 7.43
C ASN A 69 9.99 -11.24 7.91
N ALA A 70 10.21 -11.35 9.23
CA ALA A 70 11.08 -12.39 9.79
C ALA A 70 10.52 -13.79 9.53
N VAL A 71 9.21 -13.98 9.69
CA VAL A 71 8.53 -15.25 9.38
C VAL A 71 8.62 -15.56 7.88
N GLN A 72 8.29 -14.61 7.00
CA GLN A 72 8.34 -14.81 5.54
C GLN A 72 9.73 -15.17 5.03
N ILE A 73 10.79 -14.59 5.60
CA ILE A 73 12.17 -14.95 5.28
C ILE A 73 12.47 -16.38 5.74
N ALA A 74 12.05 -16.75 6.95
CA ALA A 74 12.26 -18.09 7.48
C ALA A 74 11.50 -19.17 6.70
N GLU A 75 10.34 -18.87 6.13
CA GLU A 75 9.57 -19.79 5.27
C GLU A 75 10.24 -20.05 3.91
N LEU A 76 11.13 -19.15 3.46
CA LEU A 76 11.83 -19.26 2.18
C LEU A 76 13.15 -20.05 2.28
N LEU A 77 13.72 -20.18 3.47
CA LEU A 77 15.01 -20.81 3.75
C LEU A 77 14.85 -22.25 4.25
#